data_AF-Q5ZJB3-F1
#
_entry.id   AF-Q5ZJB3-F1
#
_cell.length_a   1.000
_cell.length_b   1.000
_cell.length_c   1.000
_cell.angle_alpha   90.00
_cell.angle_beta   90.00
_cell.angle_gamma   90.00
#
_symmetry.space_group_name_H-M   'P 1'
#
loop_
_entity.id
_entity.type
_entity.pdbx_description
1 polymer ?
#
loop_
_entity_poly.entity_id
_entity_poly.type
_entity_poly.pdbx_seq_one_letter_code
_entity_poly.pdbx_strand_id
1 'polypeptide(L)'
;MADLDQWGQSEVLAFLLRYRPRSEEELFNILSLLDGYLKSSSPSVVMAATKLFLVLAREYPHVQADVLVRVKGPLLAACTSESRELCFTALCHVRQILSSLPGHFSSHYKKFFCSYSEPHYIKCQKMEVLCELVNDENVQQVLEELKGYCTDISVELAQGAISAIGSIARTYTEQCVGILTELLGLQQEHITSAVVQAFRDLVWLCPQCTDAVCQALPGCEDIIQDSEGKQALIWLLGAHGEKVPNAPYVLEDFVENVKTEVFPAVKMELLTALVRLFLSRPAECQDMLGRLLYHCIEEEKDMSVRDRGLFYYRLLQSGVDEVKRVLCSPKSDPSLGLLEDQTEQPVNTWASEFNTLAPIYGKARWALVTAHQPGEPCYAFSPCTDSGNRGTGSLISEGSKEVLKVHPDTGSLTLIPDVALTAEQFEKTWLSLDISCQQSLPWVGTVHPDTIQTALHVVHIQTIAMSKAGVQPWKAYFTAQDDSGCLFLTELLLEAEDSGMQVAVKQSEAKPEALQVFMSVFRTAVGAVAGLRS
;
A
#
# COMPACT_ATOMS: atom_id res chain seq x y z
N MET A 1 -2.23 -44.34 -3.99
CA MET A 1 -1.19 -43.27 -3.93
C MET A 1 0.13 -43.75 -4.52
N ALA A 2 0.66 -44.93 -4.15
CA ALA A 2 1.92 -45.44 -4.68
C ALA A 2 1.97 -45.60 -6.22
N ASP A 3 0.82 -45.88 -6.84
CA ASP A 3 0.69 -46.02 -8.31
C ASP A 3 0.43 -44.70 -9.04
N LEU A 4 0.30 -43.57 -8.31
CA LEU A 4 0.05 -42.25 -8.89
C LEU A 4 1.36 -41.48 -9.05
N ASP A 5 1.44 -40.69 -10.11
CA ASP A 5 2.51 -39.71 -10.27
C ASP A 5 2.38 -38.56 -9.25
N GLN A 6 3.39 -37.70 -9.18
CA GLN A 6 3.43 -36.61 -8.21
C GLN A 6 2.24 -35.63 -8.32
N TRP A 7 1.72 -35.42 -9.53
CA TRP A 7 0.57 -34.57 -9.77
C TRP A 7 -0.72 -35.23 -9.26
N GLY A 8 -0.95 -36.50 -9.60
CA GLY A 8 -2.07 -37.27 -9.08
C GLY A 8 -2.04 -37.39 -7.56
N GLN A 9 -0.86 -37.55 -6.95
CA GLN A 9 -0.73 -37.54 -5.49
C GLN A 9 -1.15 -36.19 -4.88
N SER A 10 -0.71 -35.07 -5.46
CA SER A 10 -1.06 -33.73 -4.99
C SER A 10 -2.57 -33.46 -5.08
N GLU A 11 -3.20 -33.83 -6.20
CA GLU A 11 -4.65 -33.70 -6.41
C GLU A 11 -5.47 -34.55 -5.44
N VAL A 12 -5.04 -35.80 -5.18
CA VAL A 12 -5.71 -36.66 -4.19
C VAL A 12 -5.61 -36.06 -2.79
N LEU A 13 -4.45 -35.54 -2.40
CA LEU A 13 -4.28 -34.87 -1.10
C LEU A 13 -5.19 -33.63 -0.98
N ALA A 14 -5.32 -32.85 -2.06
CA ALA A 14 -6.24 -31.72 -2.10
C ALA A 14 -7.71 -32.17 -2.00
N PHE A 15 -8.09 -33.24 -2.71
CA PHE A 15 -9.45 -33.79 -2.64
C PHE A 15 -9.82 -34.27 -1.24
N LEU A 16 -8.87 -34.86 -0.50
CA LEU A 16 -9.07 -35.34 0.87
C LEU A 16 -9.38 -34.23 1.88
N LEU A 17 -9.15 -32.95 1.55
CA LEU A 17 -9.56 -31.82 2.40
C LEU A 17 -11.08 -31.76 2.64
N ARG A 18 -11.87 -32.39 1.75
CA ARG A 18 -13.33 -32.49 1.88
C ARG A 18 -13.76 -33.52 2.92
N TYR A 19 -12.86 -34.41 3.35
CA TYR A 19 -13.17 -35.48 4.29
C TYR A 19 -13.07 -34.99 5.74
N ARG A 20 -13.97 -35.49 6.59
CA ARG A 20 -13.92 -35.29 8.04
C ARG A 20 -13.78 -36.65 8.72
N PRO A 21 -12.69 -36.88 9.47
CA PRO A 21 -12.52 -38.10 10.26
C PRO A 21 -13.68 -38.28 11.24
N ARG A 22 -14.09 -39.54 11.45
CA ARG A 22 -15.23 -39.89 12.31
C ARG A 22 -14.84 -40.10 13.77
N SER A 23 -13.56 -40.36 14.02
CA SER A 23 -12.99 -40.59 15.35
C SER A 23 -11.58 -40.03 15.45
N GLU A 24 -11.11 -39.78 16.68
CA GLU A 24 -9.73 -39.37 16.93
C GLU A 24 -8.73 -40.45 16.48
N GLU A 25 -9.04 -41.73 16.69
CA GLU A 25 -8.19 -42.84 16.23
C GLU A 25 -8.01 -42.82 14.71
N GLU A 26 -9.11 -42.64 13.96
CA GLU A 26 -9.04 -42.50 12.50
C GLU A 26 -8.21 -41.28 12.08
N LEU A 27 -8.41 -40.14 12.75
CA LEU A 27 -7.63 -38.93 12.50
C LEU A 27 -6.13 -39.21 12.65
N PHE A 28 -5.69 -39.73 13.79
CA PHE A 28 -4.27 -40.01 14.02
C PHE A 28 -3.70 -41.08 13.09
N ASN A 29 -4.50 -42.07 12.69
CA ASN A 29 -4.12 -43.01 11.64
C ASN A 29 -3.90 -42.31 10.29
N ILE A 30 -4.78 -41.39 9.89
CA ILE A 30 -4.61 -40.59 8.66
C ILE A 30 -3.36 -39.72 8.77
N LEU A 31 -3.16 -39.00 9.88
CA LEU A 31 -1.99 -38.15 10.09
C LEU A 31 -0.67 -38.95 10.01
N SER A 32 -0.64 -40.15 10.59
CA SER A 32 0.53 -41.05 10.52
C SER A 32 0.83 -41.51 9.09
N LEU A 33 -0.21 -41.68 8.25
CA LEU A 33 -0.02 -41.98 6.82
C LEU A 33 0.51 -40.76 6.04
N LEU A 34 0.15 -39.53 6.45
CA LEU A 34 0.61 -38.30 5.81
C LEU A 34 2.11 -38.05 6.03
N ASP A 35 2.69 -38.56 7.11
CA ASP A 35 4.12 -38.37 7.44
C ASP A 35 5.08 -38.83 6.33
N GLY A 36 4.72 -39.86 5.57
CA GLY A 36 5.50 -40.31 4.42
C GLY A 36 5.57 -39.26 3.30
N TYR A 37 4.47 -38.53 3.08
CA TYR A 37 4.36 -37.55 2.00
C TYR A 37 5.04 -36.21 2.34
N LEU A 38 5.18 -35.87 3.62
CA LEU A 38 5.97 -34.71 4.06
C LEU A 38 7.46 -34.82 3.71
N LYS A 39 7.95 -36.04 3.47
CA LYS A 39 9.34 -36.33 3.08
C LYS A 39 9.51 -36.57 1.57
N SER A 40 8.47 -36.33 0.78
CA SER A 40 8.52 -36.48 -0.67
C SER A 40 9.58 -35.55 -1.29
N SER A 41 10.18 -35.97 -2.41
CA SER A 41 11.08 -35.11 -3.19
C SER A 41 10.35 -34.02 -3.96
N SER A 42 9.03 -34.16 -4.15
CA SER A 42 8.22 -33.21 -4.90
C SER A 42 7.65 -32.12 -3.99
N PRO A 43 7.99 -30.83 -4.21
CA PRO A 43 7.47 -29.72 -3.41
C PRO A 43 5.94 -29.66 -3.41
N SER A 44 5.29 -29.95 -4.55
CA SER A 44 3.82 -29.94 -4.65
C SER A 44 3.17 -30.94 -3.69
N VAL A 45 3.70 -32.16 -3.62
CA VAL A 45 3.19 -33.22 -2.71
C VAL A 45 3.42 -32.82 -1.26
N VAL A 46 4.59 -32.28 -0.93
CA VAL A 46 4.90 -31.82 0.44
C VAL A 46 3.94 -30.71 0.86
N MET A 47 3.70 -29.71 0.02
CA MET A 47 2.83 -28.57 0.34
C MET A 47 1.35 -28.99 0.44
N ALA A 48 0.88 -29.88 -0.43
CA ALA A 48 -0.48 -30.43 -0.37
C ALA A 48 -0.69 -31.31 0.88
N ALA A 49 0.28 -32.17 1.21
CA ALA A 49 0.25 -32.98 2.43
C ALA A 49 0.27 -32.09 3.68
N THR A 50 1.10 -31.04 3.69
CA THR A 50 1.18 -30.08 4.79
C THR A 50 -0.16 -29.39 5.00
N LYS A 51 -0.80 -28.89 3.93
CA LYS A 51 -2.13 -28.28 4.01
C LYS A 51 -3.16 -29.22 4.64
N LEU A 52 -3.24 -30.45 4.13
CA LEU A 52 -4.16 -31.46 4.64
C LEU A 52 -3.90 -31.76 6.11
N PHE A 53 -2.63 -31.89 6.50
CA PHE A 53 -2.23 -32.10 7.88
C PHE A 53 -2.68 -30.95 8.79
N LEU A 54 -2.38 -29.70 8.41
CA LEU A 54 -2.74 -28.51 9.19
C LEU A 54 -4.26 -28.38 9.37
N VAL A 55 -5.04 -28.66 8.33
CA VAL A 55 -6.51 -28.58 8.36
C VAL A 55 -7.12 -29.70 9.22
N LEU A 56 -6.61 -30.93 9.12
CA LEU A 56 -7.08 -32.06 9.93
C LEU A 56 -6.70 -31.92 11.41
N ALA A 57 -5.51 -31.37 11.70
CA ALA A 57 -5.01 -31.16 13.05
C ALA A 57 -5.48 -29.84 13.69
N ARG A 58 -6.58 -29.23 13.22
CA ARG A 58 -7.08 -27.92 13.70
C ARG A 58 -7.26 -27.85 15.22
N GLU A 59 -7.73 -28.93 15.83
CA GLU A 59 -7.99 -29.02 17.28
C GLU A 59 -6.71 -29.35 18.09
N TYR A 60 -5.57 -29.57 17.43
CA TYR A 60 -4.31 -29.97 18.06
C TYR A 60 -3.15 -29.04 17.65
N PRO A 61 -3.03 -27.84 18.28
CA PRO A 61 -2.00 -26.85 17.91
C PRO A 61 -0.56 -27.37 18.03
N HIS A 62 -0.27 -28.24 19.00
CA HIS A 62 1.04 -28.87 19.16
C HIS A 62 1.41 -29.75 17.96
N VAL A 63 0.43 -30.49 17.42
CA VAL A 63 0.62 -31.31 16.23
C VAL A 63 0.83 -30.43 14.99
N GLN A 64 0.12 -29.31 14.87
CA GLN A 64 0.34 -28.35 13.77
C GLN A 64 1.78 -27.79 13.81
N ALA A 65 2.27 -27.40 14.99
CA ALA A 65 3.64 -26.92 15.15
C ALA A 65 4.67 -28.00 14.76
N ASP A 66 4.48 -29.25 15.20
CA ASP A 66 5.36 -30.37 14.86
C ASP A 66 5.47 -30.60 13.34
N VAL A 67 4.38 -30.42 12.60
CA VAL A 67 4.38 -30.56 11.13
C VAL A 67 5.18 -29.45 10.48
N LEU A 68 5.04 -28.21 10.96
CA LEU A 68 5.80 -27.07 10.45
C LEU A 68 7.31 -27.24 10.73
N VAL A 69 7.69 -27.91 11.83
CA VAL A 69 9.08 -28.32 12.09
C VAL A 69 9.56 -29.34 11.05
N ARG A 70 8.75 -30.35 10.71
CA ARG A 70 9.12 -31.38 9.73
C ARG A 70 9.28 -30.82 8.31
N VAL A 71 8.43 -29.85 7.94
CA VAL A 71 8.41 -29.22 6.60
C VAL A 71 9.49 -28.14 6.44
N LYS A 72 10.10 -27.68 7.55
CA LYS A 72 11.20 -26.69 7.55
C LYS A 72 12.30 -27.02 6.54
N GLY A 73 12.79 -28.25 6.52
CA GLY A 73 13.85 -28.68 5.60
C GLY A 73 13.45 -28.58 4.12
N PRO A 74 12.37 -29.26 3.70
CA PRO A 74 11.83 -29.15 2.33
C PRO A 74 11.54 -27.70 1.90
N LEU A 75 10.96 -26.87 2.78
CA LEU A 75 10.63 -25.49 2.46
C LEU A 75 11.89 -24.63 2.27
N LEU A 76 12.90 -24.79 3.13
CA LEU A 76 14.19 -24.13 2.97
C LEU A 76 14.90 -24.54 1.67
N ALA A 77 14.73 -25.79 1.21
CA ALA A 77 15.26 -26.22 -0.07
C ALA A 77 14.53 -25.55 -1.25
N ALA A 78 13.21 -25.36 -1.13
CA ALA A 78 12.42 -24.63 -2.12
C ALA A 78 12.79 -23.13 -2.20
N CYS A 79 13.06 -22.48 -1.07
CA CYS A 79 13.55 -21.09 -1.02
C CYS A 79 14.92 -20.89 -1.68
N THR A 80 15.70 -21.95 -1.87
CA THR A 80 17.01 -21.91 -2.55
C THR A 80 16.96 -22.61 -3.91
N SER A 81 15.77 -22.86 -4.45
CA SER A 81 15.60 -23.51 -5.75
C SER A 81 16.05 -22.60 -6.90
N GLU A 82 16.52 -23.21 -7.99
CA GLU A 82 16.79 -22.51 -9.24
C GLU A 82 15.51 -21.97 -9.91
N SER A 83 14.35 -22.60 -9.64
CA SER A 83 13.06 -22.05 -10.08
C SER A 83 12.69 -20.84 -9.24
N ARG A 84 12.61 -19.69 -9.90
CA ARG A 84 12.32 -18.40 -9.27
C ARG A 84 10.89 -18.35 -8.72
N GLU A 85 9.96 -18.96 -9.43
CA GLU A 85 8.55 -19.06 -9.06
C GLU A 85 8.38 -19.94 -7.81
N LEU A 86 9.07 -21.08 -7.77
CA LEU A 86 9.09 -21.94 -6.60
C LEU A 86 9.74 -21.26 -5.39
N CYS A 87 10.87 -20.56 -5.61
CA CYS A 87 11.53 -19.78 -4.57
C CYS A 87 10.60 -18.71 -3.99
N PHE A 88 9.98 -17.91 -4.85
CA PHE A 88 9.07 -16.85 -4.44
C PHE A 88 7.87 -17.38 -3.64
N THR A 89 7.19 -18.40 -4.15
CA THR A 89 6.05 -19.02 -3.44
C THR A 89 6.46 -19.62 -2.10
N ALA A 90 7.63 -20.27 -2.03
CA ALA A 90 8.18 -20.79 -0.79
C ALA A 90 8.45 -19.66 0.23
N LEU A 91 9.00 -18.53 -0.20
CA LEU A 91 9.23 -17.36 0.66
C LEU A 91 7.92 -16.76 1.21
N CYS A 92 6.85 -16.71 0.40
CA CYS A 92 5.52 -16.31 0.88
C CYS A 92 5.02 -17.23 2.01
N HIS A 93 5.20 -18.55 1.86
CA HIS A 93 4.84 -19.50 2.90
C HIS A 93 5.76 -19.45 4.13
N VAL A 94 7.04 -19.11 3.96
CA VAL A 94 7.94 -18.86 5.10
C VAL A 94 7.44 -17.70 5.95
N ARG A 95 7.09 -16.57 5.36
CA ARG A 95 6.50 -15.43 6.10
C ARG A 95 5.19 -15.80 6.80
N GLN A 96 4.34 -16.56 6.10
CA GLN A 96 3.09 -17.06 6.70
C GLN A 96 3.34 -17.96 7.92
N ILE A 97 4.40 -18.76 7.92
CA ILE A 97 4.78 -19.58 9.08
C ILE A 97 5.37 -18.71 10.19
N LEU A 98 6.17 -17.69 9.85
CA LEU A 98 6.78 -16.79 10.83
C LEU A 98 5.77 -15.98 11.63
N SER A 99 4.59 -15.68 11.06
CA SER A 99 3.51 -15.02 11.82
C SER A 99 2.93 -15.88 12.95
N SER A 100 3.10 -17.20 12.90
CA SER A 100 2.66 -18.14 13.95
C SER A 100 3.79 -18.71 14.79
N LEU A 101 5.00 -18.81 14.23
CA LEU A 101 6.18 -19.36 14.88
C LEU A 101 7.36 -18.40 14.67
N PRO A 102 7.43 -17.29 15.44
CA PRO A 102 8.53 -16.35 15.35
C PRO A 102 9.88 -17.06 15.56
N GLY A 103 10.87 -16.72 14.72
CA GLY A 103 12.20 -17.33 14.82
C GLY A 103 12.30 -18.80 14.38
N HIS A 104 11.25 -19.42 13.83
CA HIS A 104 11.30 -20.83 13.37
C HIS A 104 12.46 -21.11 12.39
N PHE A 105 12.83 -20.12 11.58
CA PHE A 105 13.93 -20.19 10.63
C PHE A 105 15.21 -19.45 11.06
N SER A 106 15.29 -18.98 12.30
CA SER A 106 16.39 -18.15 12.81
C SER A 106 17.76 -18.80 12.63
N SER A 107 17.87 -20.12 12.84
CA SER A 107 19.12 -20.89 12.65
C SER A 107 19.62 -20.94 11.20
N HIS A 108 18.80 -20.54 10.23
CA HIS A 108 19.12 -20.60 8.79
C HIS A 108 18.97 -19.26 8.08
N TYR A 109 19.00 -18.14 8.81
CA TYR A 109 18.86 -16.78 8.25
C TYR A 109 19.74 -16.53 7.02
N LYS A 110 20.97 -17.07 6.99
CA LYS A 110 21.92 -16.95 5.86
C LYS A 110 21.38 -17.47 4.53
N LYS A 111 20.42 -18.41 4.54
CA LYS A 111 19.78 -18.90 3.29
C LYS A 111 18.88 -17.85 2.64
N PHE A 112 18.48 -16.83 3.39
CA PHE A 112 17.66 -15.73 2.92
C PHE A 112 18.48 -14.51 2.50
N PHE A 113 19.81 -14.59 2.48
CA PHE A 113 20.62 -13.54 1.85
C PHE A 113 20.35 -13.50 0.34
N CYS A 114 20.30 -12.29 -0.19
CA CYS A 114 20.05 -12.00 -1.60
C CYS A 114 21.30 -12.29 -2.42
N SER A 115 21.13 -13.04 -3.51
CA SER A 115 22.16 -13.18 -4.54
C SER A 115 22.03 -12.07 -5.59
N TYR A 116 23.14 -11.69 -6.20
CA TYR A 116 23.14 -10.72 -7.31
C TYR A 116 22.30 -11.18 -8.50
N SER A 117 22.22 -12.49 -8.77
CA SER A 117 21.47 -13.06 -9.89
C SER A 117 19.95 -13.12 -9.65
N GLU A 118 19.50 -12.81 -8.44
CA GLU A 118 18.09 -12.88 -8.08
C GLU A 118 17.32 -11.66 -8.58
N PRO A 119 16.10 -11.86 -9.10
CA PRO A 119 15.25 -10.76 -9.52
C PRO A 119 14.79 -9.94 -8.32
N HIS A 120 14.48 -8.66 -8.58
CA HIS A 120 14.08 -7.68 -7.57
C HIS A 120 12.99 -8.19 -6.60
N TYR A 121 11.91 -8.79 -7.12
CA TYR A 121 10.81 -9.28 -6.29
C TYR A 121 11.20 -10.38 -5.28
N ILE A 122 12.21 -11.22 -5.59
CA ILE A 122 12.73 -12.22 -4.65
C ILE A 122 13.57 -11.53 -3.57
N LYS A 123 14.39 -10.55 -3.96
CA LYS A 123 15.22 -9.79 -3.03
C LYS A 123 14.36 -9.07 -1.98
N CYS A 124 13.27 -8.41 -2.42
CA CYS A 124 12.33 -7.76 -1.51
C CYS A 124 11.71 -8.75 -0.52
N GLN A 125 11.23 -9.90 -1.02
CA GLN A 125 10.62 -10.92 -0.16
C GLN A 125 11.62 -11.51 0.85
N LYS A 126 12.87 -11.74 0.44
CA LYS A 126 13.94 -12.20 1.31
C LYS A 126 14.27 -11.19 2.40
N MET A 127 14.31 -9.91 2.05
CA MET A 127 14.58 -8.82 3.00
C MET A 127 13.50 -8.71 4.07
N GLU A 128 12.22 -8.85 3.71
CA GLU A 128 11.13 -8.91 4.69
C GLU A 128 11.29 -10.11 5.64
N VAL A 129 11.61 -11.30 5.11
CA VAL A 129 11.91 -12.48 5.93
C VAL A 129 13.10 -12.23 6.86
N LEU A 130 14.17 -11.59 6.38
CA LEU A 130 15.34 -11.29 7.20
C LEU A 130 14.99 -10.37 8.37
N CYS A 131 14.12 -9.38 8.18
CA CYS A 131 13.66 -8.49 9.25
C CYS A 131 12.95 -9.26 10.37
N GLU A 132 12.13 -10.25 10.03
CA GLU A 132 11.39 -11.09 10.99
C GLU A 132 12.30 -12.11 11.72
N LEU A 133 13.51 -12.37 11.20
CA LEU A 133 14.44 -13.37 11.75
C LEU A 133 15.54 -12.78 12.64
N VAL A 134 15.61 -11.46 12.78
CA VAL A 134 16.65 -10.79 13.57
C VAL A 134 16.52 -11.14 15.06
N ASN A 135 17.65 -11.46 15.68
CA ASN A 135 17.80 -11.70 17.11
C ASN A 135 19.23 -11.37 17.57
N ASP A 136 19.49 -11.49 18.87
CA ASP A 136 20.76 -11.12 19.49
C ASP A 136 21.97 -11.88 18.93
N GLU A 137 21.77 -13.09 18.39
CA GLU A 137 22.85 -13.92 17.85
C GLU A 137 23.22 -13.53 16.42
N ASN A 138 22.27 -13.05 15.62
CA ASN A 138 22.45 -12.84 14.18
C ASN A 138 22.41 -11.37 13.72
N VAL A 139 21.97 -10.44 14.58
CA VAL A 139 21.75 -9.02 14.23
C VAL A 139 22.93 -8.38 13.52
N GLN A 140 24.16 -8.59 14.02
CA GLN A 140 25.36 -8.00 13.42
C GLN A 140 25.56 -8.43 11.96
N GLN A 141 25.35 -9.71 11.65
CA GLN A 141 25.55 -10.23 10.30
C GLN A 141 24.41 -9.83 9.37
N VAL A 142 23.18 -9.75 9.88
CA VAL A 142 22.04 -9.29 9.08
C VAL A 142 22.19 -7.80 8.75
N LEU A 143 22.57 -6.96 9.72
CA LEU A 143 22.78 -5.53 9.49
C LEU A 143 23.93 -5.26 8.51
N GLU A 144 25.03 -5.99 8.58
CA GLU A 144 26.13 -5.89 7.61
C GLU A 144 25.65 -6.20 6.18
N GLU A 145 24.82 -7.24 6.03
CA GLU A 145 24.26 -7.63 4.74
C GLU A 145 23.26 -6.58 4.22
N LEU A 146 22.34 -6.11 5.07
CA LEU A 146 21.37 -5.05 4.72
C LEU A 146 22.06 -3.73 4.36
N LYS A 147 23.17 -3.39 5.03
CA LYS A 147 23.99 -2.23 4.69
C LYS A 147 24.53 -2.33 3.26
N GLY A 148 24.93 -3.53 2.82
CA GLY A 148 25.29 -3.77 1.43
C GLY A 148 24.13 -3.49 0.46
N TYR A 149 22.90 -3.86 0.83
CA TYR A 149 21.71 -3.66 -0.01
C TYR A 149 21.30 -2.18 -0.12
N CYS A 150 21.65 -1.34 0.85
CA CYS A 150 21.39 0.11 0.82
C CYS A 150 22.10 0.84 -0.34
N THR A 151 23.05 0.18 -1.01
CA THR A 151 23.79 0.72 -2.16
C THR A 151 23.56 -0.08 -3.45
N ASP A 152 22.50 -0.90 -3.50
CA ASP A 152 22.12 -1.63 -4.71
C ASP A 152 21.71 -0.66 -5.83
N ILE A 153 21.84 -1.12 -7.08
CA ILE A 153 21.49 -0.35 -8.29
C ILE A 153 19.97 -0.07 -8.32
N SER A 154 19.17 -0.94 -7.72
CA SER A 154 17.73 -0.76 -7.57
C SER A 154 17.42 0.19 -6.41
N VAL A 155 16.98 1.41 -6.73
CA VAL A 155 16.56 2.41 -5.74
C VAL A 155 15.51 1.87 -4.77
N GLU A 156 14.48 1.18 -5.30
CA GLU A 156 13.42 0.58 -4.48
C GLU A 156 13.97 -0.44 -3.46
N LEU A 157 14.95 -1.26 -3.86
CA LEU A 157 15.58 -2.21 -2.94
C LEU A 157 16.46 -1.49 -1.90
N ALA A 158 17.23 -0.49 -2.33
CA ALA A 158 18.08 0.29 -1.44
C ALA A 158 17.25 1.01 -0.37
N GLN A 159 16.16 1.68 -0.76
CA GLN A 159 15.24 2.34 0.16
C GLN A 159 14.49 1.34 1.04
N GLY A 160 14.12 0.18 0.49
CA GLY A 160 13.55 -0.92 1.27
C GLY A 160 14.52 -1.45 2.32
N ALA A 161 15.82 -1.53 2.03
CA ALA A 161 16.86 -1.95 2.96
C ALA A 161 17.08 -0.92 4.08
N ILE A 162 17.05 0.37 3.75
CA ILE A 162 17.11 1.46 4.73
C ILE A 162 15.89 1.41 5.65
N SER A 163 14.70 1.17 5.09
CA SER A 163 13.46 1.00 5.86
C SER A 163 13.50 -0.24 6.77
N ALA A 164 14.06 -1.35 6.28
CA ALA A 164 14.32 -2.56 7.05
C ALA A 164 15.25 -2.30 8.25
N ILE A 165 16.35 -1.58 8.05
CA ILE A 165 17.24 -1.15 9.13
C ILE A 165 16.49 -0.27 10.13
N GLY A 166 15.65 0.66 9.67
CA GLY A 166 14.76 1.45 10.52
C GLY A 166 13.80 0.62 11.38
N SER A 167 13.26 -0.48 10.82
CA SER A 167 12.41 -1.41 11.59
C SER A 167 13.21 -2.16 12.67
N ILE A 168 14.42 -2.61 12.34
CA ILE A 168 15.31 -3.33 13.28
C ILE A 168 15.79 -2.42 14.41
N ALA A 169 15.96 -1.13 14.11
CA ALA A 169 16.41 -0.11 15.06
C ALA A 169 15.47 0.10 16.25
N ARG A 170 14.21 -0.39 16.18
CA ARG A 170 13.30 -0.42 17.34
C ARG A 170 13.85 -1.24 18.50
N THR A 171 14.55 -2.34 18.20
CA THR A 171 15.17 -3.23 19.19
C THR A 171 16.67 -2.95 19.31
N TYR A 172 17.34 -2.67 18.19
CA TYR A 172 18.80 -2.51 18.11
C TYR A 172 19.21 -1.09 17.69
N THR A 173 18.76 -0.09 18.45
CA THR A 173 18.81 1.33 18.06
C THR A 173 20.21 1.85 17.75
N GLU A 174 21.17 1.69 18.66
CA GLU A 174 22.53 2.25 18.54
C GLU A 174 23.24 1.78 17.26
N GLN A 175 23.19 0.48 16.96
CA GLN A 175 23.84 -0.11 15.79
C GLN A 175 23.23 0.41 14.49
N CYS A 176 21.90 0.46 14.42
CA CYS A 176 21.18 0.87 13.22
C CYS A 176 21.33 2.38 12.97
N VAL A 177 21.26 3.22 14.01
CA VAL A 177 21.49 4.68 13.88
C VAL A 177 22.91 4.96 13.40
N GLY A 178 23.90 4.20 13.87
CA GLY A 178 25.27 4.27 13.34
C GLY A 178 25.33 4.01 11.84
N ILE A 179 24.72 2.91 11.37
CA ILE A 179 24.68 2.58 9.93
C ILE A 179 23.96 3.65 9.12
N LEU A 180 22.79 4.10 9.56
CA LEU A 180 22.02 5.14 8.88
C LEU A 180 22.81 6.46 8.79
N THR A 181 23.52 6.83 9.85
CA THR A 181 24.39 8.02 9.87
C THR A 181 25.54 7.90 8.87
N GLU A 182 26.15 6.71 8.76
CA GLU A 182 27.19 6.45 7.75
C GLU A 182 26.64 6.57 6.32
N LEU A 183 25.41 6.11 6.08
CA LEU A 183 24.77 6.20 4.76
C LEU A 183 24.51 7.64 4.32
N LEU A 184 24.24 8.58 5.24
CA LEU A 184 24.16 10.01 4.91
C LEU A 184 25.47 10.54 4.33
N GLY A 185 26.61 10.00 4.77
CA GLY A 185 27.94 10.37 4.27
C GLY A 185 28.16 10.06 2.79
N LEU A 186 27.32 9.22 2.16
CA LEU A 186 27.38 8.92 0.73
C LEU A 186 26.88 10.07 -0.15
N GLN A 187 26.10 11.00 0.41
CA GLN A 187 25.52 12.16 -0.27
C GLN A 187 24.76 11.80 -1.57
N GLN A 188 24.02 10.69 -1.56
CA GLN A 188 23.15 10.29 -2.67
C GLN A 188 21.69 10.61 -2.34
N GLU A 189 21.02 11.38 -3.21
CA GLU A 189 19.65 11.88 -2.98
C GLU A 189 18.67 10.81 -2.47
N HIS A 190 18.51 9.72 -3.21
CA HIS A 190 17.54 8.66 -2.87
C HIS A 190 17.87 7.92 -1.56
N ILE A 191 19.15 7.83 -1.19
CA ILE A 191 19.62 7.26 0.08
C ILE A 191 19.36 8.25 1.21
N THR A 192 19.83 9.49 1.06
CA THR A 192 19.67 10.55 2.05
C THR A 192 18.20 10.78 2.38
N SER A 193 17.33 10.83 1.38
CA SER A 193 15.89 10.94 1.57
C SER A 193 15.34 9.78 2.40
N ALA A 194 15.61 8.53 2.02
CA ALA A 194 15.12 7.36 2.75
C ALA A 194 15.67 7.27 4.19
N VAL A 195 16.92 7.67 4.41
CA VAL A 195 17.51 7.72 5.76
C VAL A 195 16.80 8.77 6.61
N VAL A 196 16.54 9.97 6.08
CA VAL A 196 15.83 11.03 6.82
C VAL A 196 14.39 10.61 7.13
N GLN A 197 13.72 9.89 6.23
CA GLN A 197 12.42 9.28 6.50
C GLN A 197 12.50 8.24 7.63
N ALA A 198 13.50 7.35 7.60
CA ALA A 198 13.73 6.38 8.67
C ALA A 198 14.05 7.05 10.02
N PHE A 199 14.79 8.15 10.02
CA PHE A 199 15.08 8.95 11.20
C PHE A 199 13.83 9.62 11.79
N ARG A 200 12.94 10.16 10.96
CA ARG A 200 11.64 10.68 11.42
C ARG A 200 10.87 9.61 12.20
N ASP A 201 10.75 8.43 11.60
CA ASP A 201 9.99 7.33 12.18
C ASP A 201 10.69 6.78 13.45
N LEU A 202 12.02 6.75 13.45
CA LEU A 202 12.80 6.31 14.60
C LEU A 202 12.70 7.23 15.79
N VAL A 203 12.82 8.55 15.60
CA VAL A 203 12.73 9.50 16.71
C VAL A 203 11.33 9.45 17.36
N TRP A 204 10.30 9.19 16.55
CA TRP A 204 8.94 9.00 17.05
C TRP A 204 8.81 7.74 17.92
N LEU A 205 9.37 6.62 17.47
CA LEU A 205 9.24 5.30 18.13
C LEU A 205 10.24 5.09 19.26
N CYS A 206 11.42 5.70 19.15
CA CYS A 206 12.60 5.50 19.99
C CYS A 206 13.19 6.86 20.40
N PRO A 207 12.57 7.60 21.32
CA PRO A 207 13.03 8.95 21.71
C PRO A 207 14.47 8.99 22.23
N GLN A 208 15.03 7.88 22.69
CA GLN A 208 16.41 7.77 23.15
C GLN A 208 17.45 8.11 22.07
N CYS A 209 17.14 7.91 20.77
CA CYS A 209 18.08 8.21 19.69
C CYS A 209 17.97 9.63 19.15
N THR A 210 17.07 10.46 19.69
CA THR A 210 16.81 11.82 19.20
C THR A 210 18.09 12.65 19.09
N ASP A 211 18.97 12.58 20.08
CA ASP A 211 20.18 13.40 20.11
C ASP A 211 21.18 12.98 19.02
N ALA A 212 21.35 11.68 18.80
CA ALA A 212 22.20 11.15 17.74
C ALA A 212 21.66 11.52 16.35
N VAL A 213 20.34 11.40 16.14
CA VAL A 213 19.70 11.81 14.90
C VAL A 213 19.87 13.30 14.66
N CYS A 214 19.60 14.16 15.66
CA CYS A 214 19.75 15.61 15.53
C CYS A 214 21.17 16.04 15.15
N GLN A 215 22.19 15.32 15.61
CA GLN A 215 23.60 15.58 15.26
C GLN A 215 23.92 15.19 13.81
N ALA A 216 23.20 14.22 13.24
CA ALA A 216 23.43 13.69 11.90
C ALA A 216 22.72 14.49 10.79
N LEU A 217 21.68 15.28 11.12
CA LEU A 217 20.86 16.01 10.14
C LEU A 217 21.55 17.13 9.34
N PRO A 218 22.48 17.93 9.90
CA PRO A 218 23.05 19.06 9.16
C PRO A 218 23.70 18.66 7.83
N GLY A 219 23.38 19.38 6.75
CA GLY A 219 23.90 19.14 5.39
C GLY A 219 23.04 18.21 4.53
N CYS A 220 21.94 17.68 5.06
CA CYS A 220 20.99 16.89 4.28
C CYS A 220 20.09 17.76 3.38
N GLU A 221 19.86 19.02 3.77
CA GLU A 221 18.98 19.99 3.10
C GLU A 221 19.36 20.24 1.64
N ASP A 222 20.66 20.27 1.32
CA ASP A 222 21.15 20.53 -0.03
C ASP A 222 20.93 19.33 -0.98
N ILE A 223 20.79 18.13 -0.42
CA ILE A 223 20.78 16.86 -1.16
C ILE A 223 19.35 16.42 -1.50
N ILE A 224 18.40 16.63 -0.58
CA ILE A 224 17.04 16.11 -0.69
C ILE A 224 16.19 16.96 -1.63
N GLN A 225 15.62 16.36 -2.68
CA GLN A 225 14.74 17.05 -3.64
C GLN A 225 13.30 16.52 -3.66
N ASP A 226 13.11 15.24 -3.33
CA ASP A 226 11.81 14.60 -3.34
C ASP A 226 10.90 15.08 -2.19
N SER A 227 9.59 14.96 -2.40
CA SER A 227 8.59 15.49 -1.46
C SER A 227 8.56 14.76 -0.12
N GLU A 228 8.90 13.48 -0.08
CA GLU A 228 8.80 12.66 1.14
C GLU A 228 9.98 12.93 2.07
N GLY A 229 11.19 12.99 1.52
CA GLY A 229 12.40 13.39 2.22
C GLY A 229 12.29 14.83 2.76
N LYS A 230 11.77 15.77 1.94
CA LYS A 230 11.53 17.15 2.39
C LYS A 230 10.58 17.22 3.58
N GLN A 231 9.44 16.52 3.50
CA GLN A 231 8.49 16.46 4.61
C GLN A 231 9.14 15.87 5.88
N ALA A 232 9.91 14.79 5.73
CA ALA A 232 10.59 14.18 6.87
C ALA A 232 11.63 15.11 7.51
N LEU A 233 12.45 15.79 6.70
CA LEU A 233 13.42 16.77 7.18
C LEU A 233 12.73 17.93 7.90
N ILE A 234 11.74 18.55 7.26
CA ILE A 234 10.99 19.69 7.82
C ILE A 234 10.31 19.29 9.13
N TRP A 235 9.72 18.10 9.20
CA TRP A 235 9.12 17.58 10.42
C TRP A 235 10.15 17.46 11.55
N LEU A 236 11.32 16.89 11.27
CA LEU A 236 12.40 16.72 12.25
C LEU A 236 12.92 18.07 12.77
N LEU A 237 13.12 19.04 11.86
CA LEU A 237 13.53 20.40 12.20
C LEU A 237 12.45 21.15 13.00
N GLY A 238 11.17 20.92 12.72
CA GLY A 238 10.08 21.52 13.49
C GLY A 238 9.89 20.92 14.88
N ALA A 239 9.97 19.59 14.99
CA ALA A 239 9.76 18.87 16.24
C ALA A 239 10.97 18.96 17.19
N HIS A 240 12.19 18.95 16.64
CA HIS A 240 13.44 18.90 17.41
C HIS A 240 14.39 20.07 17.11
N GLY A 241 13.90 21.15 16.49
CA GLY A 241 14.72 22.30 16.13
C GLY A 241 15.35 23.05 17.30
N GLU A 242 14.92 22.82 18.55
CA GLU A 242 15.65 23.31 19.73
C GLU A 242 17.05 22.69 19.81
N LYS A 243 17.18 21.41 19.46
CA LYS A 243 18.43 20.64 19.49
C LYS A 243 19.27 20.78 18.23
N VAL A 244 18.69 21.27 17.13
CA VAL A 244 19.38 21.47 15.85
C VAL A 244 19.66 22.97 15.67
N PRO A 245 20.91 23.44 15.84
CA PRO A 245 21.22 24.86 15.76
C PRO A 245 20.80 25.49 14.43
N ASN A 246 21.01 24.79 13.31
CA ASN A 246 20.77 25.31 11.96
C ASN A 246 19.28 25.27 11.53
N ALA A 247 18.38 24.72 12.34
CA ALA A 247 16.98 24.51 11.95
C ALA A 247 16.25 25.77 11.47
N PRO A 248 16.38 26.95 12.12
CA PRO A 248 15.73 28.17 11.64
C PRO A 248 16.19 28.58 10.24
N TYR A 249 17.49 28.49 9.95
CA TYR A 249 18.06 28.87 8.65
C TYR A 249 17.57 27.94 7.53
N VAL A 250 17.59 26.63 7.76
CA VAL A 250 17.11 25.65 6.78
C VAL A 250 15.61 25.84 6.50
N LEU A 251 14.80 26.06 7.54
CA LEU A 251 13.36 26.33 7.34
C LEU A 251 13.12 27.69 6.66
N GLU A 252 13.97 28.69 6.88
CA GLU A 252 13.88 29.96 6.17
C GLU A 252 14.05 29.78 4.66
N ASP A 253 15.02 28.98 4.22
CA ASP A 253 15.23 28.68 2.81
C ASP A 253 13.98 28.01 2.17
N PHE A 254 13.32 27.11 2.90
CA PHE A 254 12.04 26.53 2.47
C PHE A 254 10.92 27.59 2.38
N VAL A 255 10.89 28.56 3.29
CA VAL A 255 9.92 29.67 3.26
C VAL A 255 10.19 30.62 2.10
N GLU A 256 11.45 30.93 1.80
CA GLU A 256 11.82 31.77 0.66
C GLU A 256 11.43 31.14 -0.67
N ASN A 257 11.54 29.80 -0.75
CA ASN A 257 11.18 29.02 -1.93
C ASN A 257 9.75 28.44 -1.89
N VAL A 258 8.90 28.86 -0.95
CA VAL A 258 7.54 28.29 -0.80
C VAL A 258 6.67 28.46 -2.05
N LYS A 259 6.91 29.53 -2.83
CA LYS A 259 6.18 29.83 -4.06
C LYS A 259 6.51 28.86 -5.19
N THR A 260 7.72 28.31 -5.21
CA THR A 260 8.18 27.37 -6.22
C THR A 260 7.90 25.91 -5.82
N GLU A 261 7.62 25.65 -4.54
CA GLU A 261 7.26 24.32 -4.05
C GLU A 261 5.93 23.86 -4.66
N VAL A 262 5.97 22.70 -5.33
CA VAL A 262 4.87 22.16 -6.11
C VAL A 262 3.93 21.34 -5.21
N PHE A 263 4.46 20.70 -4.17
CA PHE A 263 3.71 19.74 -3.36
C PHE A 263 3.04 20.41 -2.15
N PRO A 264 1.69 20.43 -2.06
CA PRO A 264 0.98 21.02 -0.92
C PRO A 264 1.33 20.35 0.41
N ALA A 265 1.66 19.05 0.39
CA ALA A 265 2.06 18.29 1.58
C ALA A 265 3.31 18.87 2.25
N VAL A 266 4.32 19.29 1.45
CA VAL A 266 5.54 19.95 1.95
C VAL A 266 5.19 21.29 2.59
N LYS A 267 4.33 22.11 1.96
CA LYS A 267 3.89 23.41 2.51
C LYS A 267 3.12 23.25 3.82
N MET A 268 2.26 22.25 3.90
CA MET A 268 1.50 21.92 5.11
C MET A 268 2.41 21.48 6.26
N GLU A 269 3.45 20.70 5.96
CA GLU A 269 4.44 20.29 6.95
C GLU A 269 5.29 21.49 7.38
N LEU A 270 5.71 22.35 6.44
CA LEU A 270 6.45 23.59 6.71
C LEU A 270 5.69 24.52 7.65
N LEU A 271 4.39 24.73 7.42
CA LEU A 271 3.51 25.48 8.32
C LEU A 271 3.54 24.90 9.74
N THR A 272 3.39 23.59 9.86
CA THR A 272 3.34 22.91 11.16
C THR A 272 4.68 22.98 11.88
N ALA A 273 5.77 22.72 11.17
CA ALA A 273 7.13 22.75 11.68
C ALA A 273 7.52 24.15 12.15
N LEU A 274 7.21 25.19 11.37
CA LEU A 274 7.59 26.55 11.71
C LEU A 274 6.78 27.12 12.89
N VAL A 275 5.49 26.76 13.00
CA VAL A 275 4.70 27.10 14.19
C VAL A 275 5.28 26.41 15.43
N ARG A 276 5.66 25.13 15.35
CA ARG A 276 6.32 24.43 16.47
C ARG A 276 7.64 25.08 16.85
N LEU A 277 8.51 25.37 15.88
CA LEU A 277 9.81 25.97 16.13
C LEU A 277 9.68 27.38 16.73
N PHE A 278 8.69 28.16 16.28
CA PHE A 278 8.39 29.48 16.85
C PHE A 278 8.05 29.44 18.34
N LEU A 279 7.41 28.37 18.85
CA LEU A 279 7.11 28.22 20.27
C LEU A 279 8.36 28.05 21.15
N SER A 280 9.48 27.63 20.54
CA SER A 280 10.77 27.41 21.20
C SER A 280 11.78 28.53 20.90
N ARG A 281 11.82 29.03 19.66
CA ARG A 281 12.76 30.07 19.19
C ARG A 281 12.02 31.24 18.52
N PRO A 282 11.24 32.04 19.27
CA PRO A 282 10.37 33.06 18.70
C PRO A 282 11.13 34.19 17.99
N ALA A 283 12.29 34.61 18.52
CA ALA A 283 13.05 35.72 17.97
C ALA A 283 13.58 35.45 16.56
N GLU A 284 13.95 34.21 16.26
CA GLU A 284 14.44 33.78 14.96
C GLU A 284 13.28 33.52 13.99
N CYS A 285 12.18 32.92 14.46
CA CYS A 285 11.10 32.44 13.59
C CYS A 285 9.98 33.46 13.32
N GLN A 286 9.86 34.55 14.08
CA GLN A 286 8.70 35.44 14.00
C GLN A 286 8.47 36.03 12.60
N ASP A 287 9.52 36.53 11.95
CA ASP A 287 9.42 37.15 10.63
C ASP A 287 9.06 36.12 9.54
N MET A 288 9.83 35.03 9.47
CA MET A 288 9.60 33.95 8.50
C MET A 288 8.21 33.30 8.67
N LEU A 289 7.73 33.13 9.90
CA LEU A 289 6.38 32.62 10.16
C LEU A 289 5.30 33.58 9.65
N GLY A 290 5.50 34.89 9.81
CA GLY A 290 4.61 35.91 9.27
C GLY A 290 4.54 35.87 7.74
N ARG A 291 5.69 35.77 7.07
CA ARG A 291 5.78 35.62 5.60
C ARG A 291 5.08 34.35 5.11
N LEU A 292 5.34 33.22 5.77
CA LEU A 292 4.73 31.94 5.41
C LEU A 292 3.21 31.97 5.57
N LEU A 293 2.70 32.46 6.72
CA LEU A 293 1.26 32.57 6.96
C LEU A 293 0.58 33.50 5.95
N TYR A 294 1.19 34.64 5.63
CA TYR A 294 0.67 35.54 4.60
C TYR A 294 0.55 34.84 3.25
N HIS A 295 1.61 34.16 2.81
CA HIS A 295 1.59 33.42 1.55
C HIS A 295 0.51 32.33 1.55
N CYS A 296 0.46 31.49 2.59
CA CYS A 296 -0.51 30.40 2.68
C CYS A 296 -1.97 30.87 2.77
N ILE A 297 -2.24 32.05 3.34
CA ILE A 297 -3.61 32.56 3.51
C ILE A 297 -4.07 33.36 2.28
N GLU A 298 -3.22 34.21 1.73
CA GLU A 298 -3.60 35.19 0.70
C GLU A 298 -3.24 34.74 -0.72
N GLU A 299 -2.10 34.08 -0.92
CA GLU A 299 -1.55 33.77 -2.25
C GLU A 299 -1.75 32.31 -2.67
N GLU A 300 -1.88 31.39 -1.72
CA GLU A 300 -1.98 29.96 -1.99
C GLU A 300 -3.35 29.57 -2.57
N LYS A 301 -3.32 28.65 -3.55
CA LYS A 301 -4.52 28.16 -4.23
C LYS A 301 -5.09 26.90 -3.61
N ASP A 302 -4.23 26.08 -3.00
CA ASP A 302 -4.66 24.87 -2.32
C ASP A 302 -5.46 25.20 -1.06
N MET A 303 -6.70 24.71 -1.00
CA MET A 303 -7.61 24.99 0.11
C MET A 303 -7.13 24.38 1.42
N SER A 304 -6.48 23.22 1.38
CA SER A 304 -6.01 22.52 2.59
C SER A 304 -4.86 23.29 3.25
N VAL A 305 -3.92 23.80 2.45
CA VAL A 305 -2.83 24.66 2.93
C VAL A 305 -3.41 25.97 3.50
N ARG A 306 -4.35 26.60 2.79
CA ARG A 306 -5.01 27.83 3.25
C ARG A 306 -5.75 27.65 4.56
N ASP A 307 -6.54 26.59 4.70
CA ASP A 307 -7.31 26.29 5.90
C ASP A 307 -6.40 25.98 7.09
N ARG A 308 -5.29 25.26 6.86
CA ARG A 308 -4.28 25.03 7.90
C ARG A 308 -3.57 26.31 8.32
N GLY A 309 -3.26 27.21 7.37
CA GLY A 309 -2.73 28.54 7.66
C GLY A 309 -3.68 29.37 8.52
N LEU A 310 -4.97 29.42 8.14
CA LEU A 310 -6.01 30.11 8.91
C LEU A 310 -6.20 29.51 10.32
N PHE A 311 -6.16 28.17 10.42
CA PHE A 311 -6.22 27.48 11.70
C PHE A 311 -5.07 27.89 12.61
N TYR A 312 -3.82 27.83 12.13
CA TYR A 312 -2.66 28.23 12.93
C TYR A 312 -2.67 29.70 13.29
N TYR A 313 -3.07 30.58 12.36
CA TYR A 313 -3.19 32.01 12.64
C TYR A 313 -4.19 32.30 13.79
N ARG A 314 -5.38 31.69 13.75
CA ARG A 314 -6.38 31.83 14.82
C ARG A 314 -5.96 31.16 16.12
N LEU A 315 -5.26 30.02 16.03
CA LEU A 315 -4.72 29.34 17.20
C LEU A 315 -3.69 30.22 17.92
N LEU A 316 -2.79 30.86 17.17
CA LEU A 316 -1.80 31.81 17.71
C LEU A 316 -2.48 33.03 18.37
N GLN A 317 -3.60 33.51 17.83
CA GLN A 317 -4.40 34.57 18.46
C GLN A 317 -5.01 34.16 19.81
N SER A 318 -5.23 32.85 20.02
CA SER A 318 -5.77 32.32 21.27
C SER A 318 -4.73 32.28 22.41
N GLY A 319 -3.45 32.47 22.08
CA GLY A 319 -2.34 32.54 23.03
C GLY A 319 -1.38 31.36 22.92
N VAL A 320 -0.10 31.61 23.26
CA VAL A 320 1.01 30.65 23.13
C VAL A 320 0.77 29.38 23.96
N ASP A 321 0.19 29.50 25.15
CA ASP A 321 -0.08 28.36 26.03
C ASP A 321 -1.13 27.41 25.44
N GLU A 322 -2.13 27.95 24.75
CA GLU A 322 -3.15 27.16 24.05
C GLU A 322 -2.51 26.42 22.85
N VAL A 323 -1.68 27.12 22.08
CA VAL A 323 -0.96 26.55 20.94
C VAL A 323 -0.07 25.39 21.40
N LYS A 324 0.70 25.59 22.48
CA LYS A 324 1.53 24.53 23.09
C LYS A 324 0.70 23.33 23.53
N ARG A 325 -0.47 23.56 24.12
CA ARG A 325 -1.37 22.46 24.54
C ARG A 325 -1.86 21.62 23.38
N VAL A 326 -2.20 22.27 22.26
CA VAL A 326 -2.70 21.58 21.06
C VAL A 326 -1.57 20.86 20.33
N LEU A 327 -0.42 21.53 20.11
CA LEU A 327 0.65 21.03 19.24
C LEU A 327 1.71 20.19 19.94
N CYS A 328 2.01 20.47 21.21
CA CYS A 328 3.03 19.77 22.01
C CYS A 328 2.41 18.71 22.94
N SER A 329 1.18 18.27 22.68
CA SER A 329 0.61 17.13 23.38
C SER A 329 1.50 15.89 23.17
N PRO A 330 1.83 15.12 24.22
CA PRO A 330 2.69 13.94 24.08
C PRO A 330 1.96 12.93 23.19
N LYS A 331 2.39 12.84 21.94
CA LYS A 331 1.88 11.85 20.98
C LYS A 331 2.87 10.71 20.79
N SER A 332 3.61 10.32 21.80
CA SER A 332 4.06 8.93 21.86
C SER A 332 2.84 8.11 22.29
N ASP A 333 1.90 7.90 21.38
CA ASP A 333 0.87 6.91 21.60
C ASP A 333 1.42 5.56 21.08
N PRO A 334 1.95 4.69 21.95
CA PRO A 334 2.36 3.35 21.54
C PRO A 334 1.19 2.53 20.96
N SER A 335 -0.07 2.97 21.11
CA SER A 335 -1.23 2.36 20.45
C SER A 335 -1.46 2.83 19.01
N LEU A 336 -0.77 3.88 18.54
CA LEU A 336 -0.57 4.14 17.11
C LEU A 336 0.56 3.23 16.60
N GLY A 337 0.34 1.93 16.77
CA GLY A 337 1.18 0.85 16.27
C GLY A 337 1.18 0.88 14.75
N LEU A 338 2.02 1.73 14.17
CA LEU A 338 2.26 1.70 12.72
C LEU A 338 2.92 0.39 12.28
N LEU A 339 3.43 -0.41 13.22
CA LEU A 339 3.55 -1.87 13.13
C LEU A 339 3.51 -2.39 14.58
N GLU A 340 2.38 -2.96 15.04
CA GLU A 340 2.35 -3.79 16.26
C GLU A 340 3.44 -4.87 16.16
N ASP A 341 4.09 -5.22 17.28
CA ASP A 341 4.70 -6.54 17.42
C ASP A 341 3.65 -7.54 16.94
N GLN A 342 3.92 -8.25 15.85
CA GLN A 342 2.95 -9.19 15.29
C GLN A 342 2.57 -10.17 16.40
N THR A 343 1.41 -9.98 17.03
CA THR A 343 0.90 -10.92 18.01
C THR A 343 0.82 -12.26 17.31
N GLU A 344 1.47 -13.27 17.87
CA GLU A 344 1.54 -14.62 17.30
C GLU A 344 0.15 -15.05 16.81
N GLN A 345 -0.02 -15.12 15.49
CA GLN A 345 -1.30 -15.51 14.92
C GLN A 345 -1.40 -17.02 15.02
N PRO A 346 -2.48 -17.60 15.56
CA PRO A 346 -2.58 -19.05 15.62
C PRO A 346 -2.64 -19.62 14.20
N VAL A 347 -1.99 -20.76 13.97
CA VAL A 347 -1.90 -21.44 12.66
C VAL A 347 -3.28 -21.64 12.01
N ASN A 348 -4.30 -21.87 12.83
CA ASN A 348 -5.70 -22.01 12.43
C ASN A 348 -6.27 -20.81 11.67
N THR A 349 -5.71 -19.61 11.83
CA THR A 349 -6.17 -18.41 11.12
C THR A 349 -5.88 -18.47 9.62
N TRP A 350 -4.92 -19.28 9.19
CA TRP A 350 -4.45 -19.31 7.81
C TRP A 350 -4.24 -20.73 7.25
N ALA A 351 -4.34 -21.78 8.06
CA ALA A 351 -4.17 -23.17 7.64
C ALA A 351 -5.03 -23.57 6.41
N SER A 352 -6.28 -23.08 6.32
CA SER A 352 -7.16 -23.33 5.17
C SER A 352 -6.68 -22.69 3.87
N GLU A 353 -5.98 -21.58 4.00
CA GLU A 353 -5.42 -20.77 2.90
C GLU A 353 -3.99 -21.18 2.53
N PHE A 354 -3.36 -22.07 3.31
CA PHE A 354 -2.04 -22.62 3.00
C PHE A 354 -2.06 -23.34 1.63
N ASN A 355 -0.95 -23.29 0.90
CA ASN A 355 -0.83 -23.83 -0.46
C ASN A 355 -1.98 -23.38 -1.39
N THR A 356 -2.32 -22.08 -1.34
CA THR A 356 -3.22 -21.38 -2.28
C THR A 356 -2.54 -20.09 -2.75
N LEU A 357 -3.26 -19.25 -3.51
CA LEU A 357 -2.76 -17.95 -3.92
C LEU A 357 -2.89 -16.87 -2.81
N ALA A 358 -3.55 -17.16 -1.69
CA ALA A 358 -3.73 -16.20 -0.59
C ALA A 358 -2.41 -15.66 -0.01
N PRO A 359 -1.39 -16.50 0.26
CA PRO A 359 -0.11 -16.03 0.80
C PRO A 359 0.70 -15.19 -0.20
N ILE A 360 0.37 -15.28 -1.50
CA ILE A 360 1.03 -14.53 -2.57
C ILE A 360 0.42 -13.14 -2.74
N TYR A 361 -0.91 -13.06 -2.82
CA TYR A 361 -1.61 -11.78 -3.01
C TYR A 361 -1.87 -11.03 -1.69
N GLY A 362 -1.78 -11.72 -0.56
CA GLY A 362 -2.25 -11.22 0.73
C GLY A 362 -3.75 -11.45 0.94
N LYS A 363 -4.16 -11.62 2.21
CA LYS A 363 -5.53 -11.99 2.61
C LYS A 363 -6.60 -11.08 2.02
N ALA A 364 -6.42 -9.76 2.10
CA ALA A 364 -7.39 -8.78 1.63
C ALA A 364 -7.60 -8.85 0.11
N ARG A 365 -6.51 -8.84 -0.67
CA ARG A 365 -6.57 -8.91 -2.14
C ARG A 365 -7.10 -10.26 -2.61
N TRP A 366 -6.70 -11.35 -1.96
CA TRP A 366 -7.23 -12.68 -2.27
C TRP A 366 -8.72 -12.82 -1.97
N ALA A 367 -9.20 -12.27 -0.86
CA ALA A 367 -10.63 -12.23 -0.54
C ALA A 367 -11.43 -11.45 -1.58
N LEU A 368 -10.88 -10.33 -2.08
CA LEU A 368 -11.49 -9.57 -3.18
C LEU A 368 -11.56 -10.39 -4.47
N VAL A 369 -10.47 -11.05 -4.86
CA VAL A 369 -10.41 -11.86 -6.08
C VAL A 369 -11.36 -13.07 -6.03
N THR A 370 -11.47 -13.72 -4.88
CA THR A 370 -12.35 -14.89 -4.70
C THR A 370 -13.83 -14.54 -4.56
N ALA A 371 -14.15 -13.34 -4.07
CA ALA A 371 -15.53 -12.85 -4.00
C ALA A 371 -16.18 -12.63 -5.39
N HIS A 372 -15.38 -12.48 -6.45
CA HIS A 372 -15.83 -12.23 -7.81
C HIS A 372 -15.97 -13.49 -8.68
N GLN A 373 -15.78 -14.70 -8.14
CA GLN A 373 -16.03 -15.93 -8.90
C GLN A 373 -17.51 -16.34 -8.80
N PRO A 374 -18.28 -16.35 -9.92
CA PRO A 374 -19.62 -16.91 -9.92
C PRO A 374 -19.53 -18.44 -9.93
N GLY A 375 -19.68 -19.06 -8.76
CA GLY A 375 -20.04 -20.46 -8.61
C GLY A 375 -18.90 -21.44 -8.28
N GLU A 376 -18.48 -21.45 -7.02
CA GLU A 376 -18.27 -22.70 -6.27
C GLU A 376 -18.85 -22.52 -4.86
N PRO A 377 -19.57 -23.49 -4.28
CA PRO A 377 -20.21 -23.32 -2.98
C PRO A 377 -19.16 -23.34 -1.86
N CYS A 378 -18.71 -22.15 -1.44
CA CYS A 378 -18.10 -21.95 -0.13
C CYS A 378 -19.20 -22.10 0.93
N TYR A 379 -19.28 -23.29 1.53
CA TYR A 379 -20.07 -23.53 2.74
C TYR A 379 -19.42 -22.81 3.93
N ALA A 380 -19.76 -21.53 4.10
CA ALA A 380 -19.58 -20.85 5.37
C ALA A 380 -20.53 -21.50 6.39
N PHE A 381 -19.96 -22.08 7.44
CA PHE A 381 -20.70 -22.63 8.57
C PHE A 381 -21.43 -21.50 9.30
N SER A 382 -22.76 -21.48 9.18
CA SER A 382 -23.62 -20.76 10.14
C SER A 382 -23.96 -21.69 11.30
N PRO A 383 -23.81 -21.27 12.57
CA PRO A 383 -24.31 -22.05 13.70
C PRO A 383 -25.84 -22.00 13.71
N CYS A 384 -26.47 -23.16 13.60
CA CYS A 384 -27.92 -23.30 13.69
C CYS A 384 -28.39 -22.96 15.10
N THR A 385 -29.31 -21.98 15.22
CA THR A 385 -30.24 -21.91 16.35
C THR A 385 -31.65 -21.85 15.80
N ASP A 386 -32.43 -22.88 16.13
CA ASP A 386 -33.86 -22.96 15.88
C ASP A 386 -34.62 -21.92 16.72
N SER A 387 -35.48 -21.14 16.09
CA SER A 387 -36.86 -20.94 16.56
C SER A 387 -37.66 -20.17 15.51
N GLY A 388 -38.72 -20.80 15.02
CA GLY A 388 -39.57 -20.22 13.99
C GLY A 388 -40.54 -19.18 14.52
N ASN A 389 -40.98 -18.29 13.65
CA ASN A 389 -42.41 -18.03 13.53
C ASN A 389 -42.81 -17.44 12.16
N ARG A 390 -44.06 -17.72 11.83
CA ARG A 390 -44.76 -17.55 10.57
C ARG A 390 -44.93 -16.08 10.13
N GLY A 391 -45.06 -15.91 8.80
CA GLY A 391 -46.31 -15.39 8.24
C GLY A 391 -46.22 -14.17 7.33
N THR A 392 -46.82 -14.32 6.14
CA THR A 392 -47.45 -13.32 5.25
C THR A 392 -46.53 -12.24 4.65
N GLY A 393 -46.38 -12.07 3.33
CA GLY A 393 -47.29 -12.29 2.21
C GLY A 393 -47.65 -10.95 1.57
N SER A 394 -47.70 -10.90 0.23
CA SER A 394 -48.37 -9.87 -0.61
C SER A 394 -47.52 -8.66 -1.04
N LEU A 395 -47.64 -8.07 -2.23
CA LEU A 395 -48.13 -8.41 -3.58
C LEU A 395 -47.62 -7.27 -4.48
N ILE A 396 -47.51 -7.56 -5.77
CA ILE A 396 -47.24 -6.66 -6.90
C ILE A 396 -48.32 -5.56 -7.01
N SER A 397 -47.98 -4.38 -7.53
CA SER A 397 -48.89 -3.65 -8.45
C SER A 397 -48.15 -2.75 -9.42
N GLU A 398 -48.46 -2.95 -10.70
CA GLU A 398 -48.14 -2.12 -11.87
C GLU A 398 -49.11 -0.92 -12.03
N GLY A 399 -48.71 0.03 -12.88
CA GLY A 399 -49.58 0.86 -13.74
C GLY A 399 -49.96 2.25 -13.19
N SER A 400 -50.08 3.35 -13.95
CA SER A 400 -49.97 3.63 -15.39
C SER A 400 -49.98 5.17 -15.60
N LYS A 401 -49.25 5.63 -16.63
CA LYS A 401 -49.54 6.70 -17.63
C LYS A 401 -50.00 8.14 -17.29
N GLU A 402 -49.31 9.04 -18.03
CA GLU A 402 -49.69 10.34 -18.65
C GLU A 402 -49.63 11.63 -17.81
N VAL A 403 -48.78 12.59 -18.22
CA VAL A 403 -49.14 13.75 -19.09
C VAL A 403 -47.88 14.57 -19.40
N LEU A 404 -47.71 14.95 -20.67
CA LEU A 404 -46.70 15.88 -21.19
C LEU A 404 -46.90 17.30 -20.63
N LYS A 405 -45.82 17.93 -20.13
CA LYS A 405 -45.62 19.38 -20.11
C LYS A 405 -44.19 19.70 -20.53
N VAL A 406 -44.09 20.47 -21.61
CA VAL A 406 -42.85 21.05 -22.15
C VAL A 406 -42.57 22.35 -21.40
N HIS A 407 -41.40 22.45 -20.76
CA HIS A 407 -40.57 23.67 -20.65
C HIS A 407 -39.20 23.29 -20.03
N PRO A 408 -38.16 24.13 -20.21
CA PRO A 408 -36.87 23.68 -20.73
C PRO A 408 -35.79 23.78 -19.66
N ASP A 409 -35.27 22.65 -19.21
CA ASP A 409 -34.04 22.63 -18.43
C ASP A 409 -33.14 21.55 -19.01
N THR A 410 -32.20 21.97 -19.87
CA THR A 410 -31.04 21.14 -20.18
C THR A 410 -30.30 20.97 -18.86
N GLY A 411 -30.50 19.84 -18.19
CA GLY A 411 -29.86 19.53 -16.92
C GLY A 411 -28.36 19.70 -17.06
N SER A 412 -27.79 20.71 -16.41
CA SER A 412 -26.35 20.87 -16.32
C SER A 412 -25.81 19.74 -15.44
N LEU A 413 -25.15 18.77 -16.04
CA LEU A 413 -24.39 17.77 -15.30
C LEU A 413 -23.26 18.48 -14.56
N THR A 414 -23.35 18.52 -13.22
CA THR A 414 -22.30 19.08 -12.38
C THR A 414 -21.48 17.93 -11.83
N LEU A 415 -20.21 17.82 -12.24
CA LEU A 415 -19.30 16.81 -11.74
C LEU A 415 -18.70 17.26 -10.41
N ILE A 416 -18.69 16.36 -9.42
CA ILE A 416 -18.14 16.63 -8.09
C ILE A 416 -16.61 16.61 -8.17
N PRO A 417 -15.90 17.63 -7.64
CA PRO A 417 -14.44 17.60 -7.52
C PRO A 417 -13.97 16.54 -6.50
N ASP A 418 -12.81 15.94 -6.75
CA ASP A 418 -12.08 15.06 -5.82
C ASP A 418 -12.82 13.79 -5.37
N VAL A 419 -13.44 13.09 -6.31
CA VAL A 419 -14.03 11.76 -6.08
C VAL A 419 -12.90 10.74 -5.85
N ALA A 420 -12.50 10.58 -4.59
CA ALA A 420 -11.44 9.65 -4.18
C ALA A 420 -11.89 8.18 -4.30
N LEU A 421 -11.83 7.65 -5.51
CA LEU A 421 -12.02 6.24 -5.80
C LEU A 421 -10.64 5.59 -5.98
N THR A 422 -10.29 4.62 -5.13
CA THR A 422 -8.98 3.96 -5.23
C THR A 422 -8.91 3.10 -6.49
N ALA A 423 -7.71 2.82 -7.01
CA ALA A 423 -7.54 1.94 -8.17
C ALA A 423 -8.21 0.56 -7.96
N GLU A 424 -8.18 0.05 -6.73
CA GLU A 424 -8.85 -1.21 -6.35
C GLU A 424 -10.39 -1.10 -6.39
N GLN A 425 -10.94 0.02 -5.93
CA GLN A 425 -12.39 0.29 -6.02
C GLN A 425 -12.81 0.48 -7.48
N PHE A 426 -11.96 1.08 -8.31
CA PHE A 426 -12.22 1.30 -9.73
C PHE A 426 -12.31 -0.04 -10.45
N GLU A 427 -11.31 -0.90 -10.28
CA GLU A 427 -11.25 -2.21 -10.92
C GLU A 427 -12.46 -3.08 -10.52
N LYS A 428 -12.79 -3.11 -9.22
CA LYS A 428 -13.97 -3.81 -8.72
C LYS A 428 -15.27 -3.32 -9.36
N THR A 429 -15.45 -2.00 -9.41
CA THR A 429 -16.69 -1.40 -9.94
C THR A 429 -16.76 -1.57 -11.46
N TRP A 430 -15.62 -1.42 -12.15
CA TRP A 430 -15.49 -1.61 -13.60
C TRP A 430 -15.85 -3.02 -14.04
N LEU A 431 -15.39 -4.06 -13.31
CA LEU A 431 -15.70 -5.45 -13.63
C LEU A 431 -17.17 -5.81 -13.36
N SER A 432 -17.82 -5.11 -12.42
CA SER A 432 -19.22 -5.40 -12.05
C SER A 432 -20.27 -4.74 -12.96
N LEU A 433 -19.87 -3.78 -13.80
CA LEU A 433 -20.77 -3.00 -14.65
C LEU A 433 -20.62 -3.38 -16.12
N ASP A 434 -21.72 -3.26 -16.87
CA ASP A 434 -21.72 -3.39 -18.33
C ASP A 434 -21.30 -2.07 -19.02
N ILE A 435 -20.74 -2.19 -20.23
CA ILE A 435 -20.36 -1.02 -21.04
C ILE A 435 -21.62 -0.25 -21.43
N SER A 436 -21.75 0.96 -20.89
CA SER A 436 -22.90 1.84 -21.12
C SER A 436 -22.74 2.64 -22.42
N CYS A 437 -21.50 2.97 -22.79
CA CYS A 437 -21.19 3.66 -24.05
C CYS A 437 -19.79 3.29 -24.54
N GLN A 438 -19.64 3.03 -25.84
CA GLN A 438 -18.35 2.83 -26.50
C GLN A 438 -18.28 3.69 -27.75
N GLN A 439 -17.23 4.50 -27.90
CA GLN A 439 -17.03 5.40 -29.03
C GLN A 439 -15.56 5.45 -29.45
N SER A 440 -15.31 5.65 -30.74
CA SER A 440 -13.97 5.92 -31.26
C SER A 440 -13.82 7.42 -31.51
N LEU A 441 -12.77 8.02 -30.94
CA LEU A 441 -12.40 9.42 -31.17
C LEU A 441 -11.24 9.49 -32.18
N PRO A 442 -11.29 10.41 -33.17
CA PRO A 442 -10.15 10.64 -34.04
C PRO A 442 -9.00 11.23 -33.21
N TRP A 443 -7.87 10.55 -33.19
CA TRP A 443 -6.66 10.98 -32.49
C TRP A 443 -5.50 10.99 -33.48
N VAL A 444 -4.76 12.10 -33.54
CA VAL A 444 -3.64 12.27 -34.46
C VAL A 444 -2.46 12.82 -33.65
N GLY A 445 -1.39 12.04 -33.52
CA GLY A 445 -0.17 12.44 -32.85
C GLY A 445 0.17 11.63 -31.59
N THR A 446 1.31 11.94 -30.99
CA THR A 446 1.84 11.27 -29.81
C THR A 446 1.01 11.61 -28.58
N VAL A 447 0.63 10.58 -27.80
CA VAL A 447 -0.09 10.78 -26.55
C VAL A 447 0.88 11.35 -25.50
N HIS A 448 0.52 12.51 -24.94
CA HIS A 448 1.17 13.10 -23.77
C HIS A 448 0.27 12.86 -22.54
N PRO A 449 0.60 11.86 -21.69
CA PRO A 449 -0.23 11.48 -20.55
C PRO A 449 -0.55 12.66 -19.63
N ASP A 450 0.44 13.50 -19.32
CA ASP A 450 0.29 14.65 -18.42
C ASP A 450 -0.71 15.70 -18.94
N THR A 451 -0.75 15.92 -20.26
CA THR A 451 -1.67 16.87 -20.89
C THR A 451 -3.11 16.36 -20.85
N ILE A 452 -3.32 15.05 -21.09
CA ILE A 452 -4.64 14.42 -20.99
C ILE A 452 -5.14 14.45 -19.55
N GLN A 453 -4.28 14.09 -18.59
CA GLN A 453 -4.59 14.15 -17.17
C GLN A 453 -4.99 15.57 -16.75
N THR A 454 -4.21 16.58 -17.15
CA THR A 454 -4.50 17.98 -16.80
C THR A 454 -5.83 18.45 -17.39
N ALA A 455 -6.11 18.16 -18.66
CA ALA A 455 -7.34 18.58 -19.31
C ALA A 455 -8.59 17.94 -18.71
N LEU A 456 -8.51 16.66 -18.33
CA LEU A 456 -9.61 15.94 -17.69
C LEU A 456 -9.80 16.38 -16.22
N HIS A 457 -8.71 16.69 -15.52
CA HIS A 457 -8.80 17.22 -14.15
C HIS A 457 -9.53 18.57 -14.09
N VAL A 458 -9.35 19.45 -15.10
CA VAL A 458 -10.06 20.76 -15.18
C VAL A 458 -11.57 20.60 -15.24
N VAL A 459 -12.07 19.48 -15.76
CA VAL A 459 -13.51 19.18 -15.83
C VAL A 459 -13.95 18.19 -14.73
N HIS A 460 -13.18 18.06 -13.65
CA HIS A 460 -13.45 17.17 -12.51
C HIS A 460 -13.54 15.68 -12.88
N ILE A 461 -12.73 15.26 -13.85
CA ILE A 461 -12.55 13.84 -14.21
C ILE A 461 -11.17 13.40 -13.71
N GLN A 462 -11.16 12.49 -12.74
CA GLN A 462 -9.95 12.08 -12.04
C GLN A 462 -9.29 10.88 -12.70
N THR A 463 -7.97 10.94 -12.86
CA THR A 463 -7.16 9.82 -13.33
C THR A 463 -6.99 8.76 -12.25
N ILE A 464 -7.23 7.50 -12.61
CA ILE A 464 -6.97 6.33 -11.76
C ILE A 464 -5.61 5.71 -12.11
N ALA A 465 -5.36 5.46 -13.39
CA ALA A 465 -4.11 4.89 -13.87
C ALA A 465 -3.90 5.24 -15.35
N MET A 466 -2.66 5.50 -15.74
CA MET A 466 -2.29 5.84 -17.12
C MET A 466 -0.97 5.16 -17.50
N SER A 467 -0.90 4.60 -18.70
CA SER A 467 0.35 4.08 -19.27
C SER A 467 1.35 5.21 -19.50
N LYS A 468 2.65 4.89 -19.37
CA LYS A 468 3.74 5.82 -19.69
C LYS A 468 3.69 6.23 -21.17
N ALA A 469 4.20 7.43 -21.47
CA ALA A 469 4.30 7.92 -22.85
C ALA A 469 5.12 6.94 -23.73
N GLY A 470 4.63 6.65 -24.94
CA GLY A 470 5.31 5.77 -25.90
C GLY A 470 5.08 4.25 -25.73
N VAL A 471 4.29 3.82 -24.73
CA VAL A 471 3.91 2.39 -24.57
C VAL A 471 2.72 2.05 -25.47
N GLN A 472 2.79 0.96 -26.24
CA GLN A 472 1.69 0.44 -27.06
C GLN A 472 1.28 -0.98 -26.61
N PRO A 473 -0.03 -1.27 -26.38
CA PRO A 473 -1.14 -0.32 -26.45
C PRO A 473 -1.09 0.67 -25.28
N TRP A 474 -1.41 1.93 -25.56
CA TRP A 474 -1.53 2.94 -24.51
C TRP A 474 -2.92 2.84 -23.88
N LYS A 475 -2.98 2.77 -22.55
CA LYS A 475 -4.22 2.62 -21.78
C LYS A 475 -4.31 3.68 -20.71
N ALA A 476 -5.52 4.15 -20.44
CA ALA A 476 -5.80 5.06 -19.35
C ALA A 476 -7.20 4.82 -18.76
N TYR A 477 -7.32 5.03 -17.46
CA TYR A 477 -8.54 4.82 -16.70
C TYR A 477 -8.88 6.05 -15.87
N PHE A 478 -10.14 6.49 -15.93
CA PHE A 478 -10.62 7.70 -15.27
C PHE A 478 -11.95 7.47 -14.56
N THR A 479 -12.21 8.27 -13.53
CA THR A 479 -13.47 8.27 -12.79
C THR A 479 -14.04 9.69 -12.69
N ALA A 480 -15.37 9.79 -12.66
CA ALA A 480 -16.09 11.01 -12.32
C ALA A 480 -17.40 10.66 -11.60
N GLN A 481 -17.94 11.59 -10.83
CA GLN A 481 -19.23 11.42 -10.16
C GLN A 481 -20.10 12.65 -10.39
N ASP A 482 -21.39 12.45 -10.63
CA ASP A 482 -22.34 13.56 -10.64
C ASP A 482 -22.89 13.87 -9.24
N ASP A 483 -23.59 14.99 -9.12
CA ASP A 483 -24.29 15.45 -7.91
C ASP A 483 -25.35 14.48 -7.38
N SER A 484 -25.86 13.58 -8.24
CA SER A 484 -26.79 12.52 -7.88
C SER A 484 -26.13 11.26 -7.33
N GLY A 485 -24.79 11.22 -7.32
CA GLY A 485 -24.00 10.11 -6.83
C GLY A 485 -23.68 9.03 -7.88
N CYS A 486 -24.06 9.23 -9.15
CA CYS A 486 -23.78 8.30 -10.24
C CYS A 486 -22.31 8.39 -10.66
N LEU A 487 -21.63 7.25 -10.66
CA LEU A 487 -20.24 7.12 -11.07
C LEU A 487 -20.13 6.85 -12.57
N PHE A 488 -19.21 7.55 -13.22
CA PHE A 488 -18.78 7.33 -14.58
C PHE A 488 -17.35 6.80 -14.54
N LEU A 489 -17.17 5.57 -15.02
CA LEU A 489 -15.87 4.95 -15.16
C LEU A 489 -15.52 4.95 -16.63
N THR A 490 -14.31 5.37 -17.00
CA THR A 490 -13.89 5.52 -18.38
C THR A 490 -12.57 4.81 -18.64
N GLU A 491 -12.51 4.00 -19.69
CA GLU A 491 -11.29 3.41 -20.26
C GLU A 491 -10.97 4.09 -21.60
N LEU A 492 -9.72 4.48 -21.77
CA LEU A 492 -9.13 4.88 -23.05
C LEU A 492 -8.14 3.81 -23.51
N LEU A 493 -8.25 3.42 -24.78
CA LEU A 493 -7.36 2.46 -25.42
C LEU A 493 -6.89 2.99 -26.78
N LEU A 494 -5.56 3.01 -26.98
CA LEU A 494 -4.93 3.34 -28.25
C LEU A 494 -3.98 2.21 -28.65
N GLU A 495 -4.34 1.45 -29.69
CA GLU A 495 -3.63 0.23 -30.11
C GLU A 495 -2.45 0.49 -31.06
N ALA A 496 -2.56 1.47 -31.97
CA ALA A 496 -1.51 1.84 -32.94
C ALA A 496 -1.63 3.33 -33.34
N GLU A 497 -0.57 3.94 -33.89
CA GLU A 497 -0.50 5.38 -34.20
C GLU A 497 -1.55 5.87 -35.22
N ASP A 498 -2.07 4.98 -36.08
CA ASP A 498 -3.12 5.29 -37.07
C ASP A 498 -4.54 4.84 -36.65
N SER A 499 -4.69 4.27 -35.45
CA SER A 499 -5.98 3.79 -34.94
C SER A 499 -6.61 4.84 -34.04
N GLY A 500 -7.86 5.24 -34.31
CA GLY A 500 -8.59 6.18 -33.45
C GLY A 500 -8.67 5.69 -32.00
N MET A 501 -8.62 6.62 -31.05
CA MET A 501 -8.65 6.31 -29.63
C MET A 501 -10.03 5.75 -29.23
N GLN A 502 -10.05 4.52 -28.71
CA GLN A 502 -11.27 3.88 -28.24
C GLN A 502 -11.58 4.36 -26.83
N VAL A 503 -12.83 4.76 -26.61
CA VAL A 503 -13.36 5.21 -25.32
C VAL A 503 -14.49 4.28 -24.92
N ALA A 504 -14.37 3.64 -23.76
CA ALA A 504 -15.44 2.86 -23.15
C ALA A 504 -15.84 3.50 -21.82
N VAL A 505 -17.14 3.72 -21.60
CA VAL A 505 -17.69 4.31 -20.38
C VAL A 505 -18.73 3.38 -19.75
N LYS A 506 -18.62 3.17 -18.44
CA LYS A 506 -19.56 2.41 -17.61
C LYS A 506 -20.18 3.33 -16.56
N GLN A 507 -21.48 3.19 -16.33
CA GLN A 507 -22.19 3.94 -15.30
C GLN A 507 -22.65 3.03 -14.15
N SER A 508 -22.55 3.51 -12.91
CA SER A 508 -23.09 2.78 -11.75
C SER A 508 -24.62 2.73 -11.75
N GLU A 509 -25.26 3.78 -12.28
CA GLU A 509 -26.71 3.85 -12.49
C GLU A 509 -27.00 4.18 -13.95
N ALA A 510 -27.94 3.47 -14.58
CA ALA A 510 -28.28 3.68 -15.98
C ALA A 510 -29.03 5.00 -16.18
N LYS A 511 -28.29 6.08 -16.44
CA LYS A 511 -28.79 7.44 -16.71
C LYS A 511 -28.33 7.90 -18.09
N PRO A 512 -29.11 7.62 -19.16
CA PRO A 512 -28.67 7.86 -20.54
C PRO A 512 -28.50 9.34 -20.87
N GLU A 513 -29.30 10.23 -20.29
CA GLU A 513 -29.18 11.68 -20.49
C GLU A 513 -27.89 12.23 -19.85
N ALA A 514 -27.60 11.81 -18.62
CA ALA A 514 -26.35 12.15 -17.92
C ALA A 514 -25.12 11.58 -18.65
N LEU A 515 -25.23 10.37 -19.22
CA LEU A 515 -24.18 9.75 -20.05
C LEU A 515 -23.86 10.57 -21.29
N GLN A 516 -24.88 11.10 -21.97
CA GLN A 516 -24.69 11.92 -23.15
C GLN A 516 -24.00 13.24 -22.82
N VAL A 517 -24.40 13.90 -21.74
CA VAL A 517 -23.76 15.14 -21.28
C VAL A 517 -22.33 14.88 -20.84
N PHE A 518 -22.08 13.81 -20.06
CA PHE A 518 -20.74 13.39 -19.65
C PHE A 518 -19.84 13.13 -20.86
N MET A 519 -20.30 12.36 -21.85
CA MET A 519 -19.54 12.08 -23.07
C MET A 519 -19.25 13.34 -23.88
N SER A 520 -20.14 14.35 -23.86
CA SER A 520 -19.89 15.65 -24.50
C SER A 520 -18.80 16.44 -23.78
N VAL A 521 -18.81 16.47 -22.44
CA VAL A 521 -17.77 17.12 -21.61
C VAL A 521 -16.42 16.43 -21.82
N PHE A 522 -16.40 15.10 -21.71
CA PHE A 522 -15.21 14.28 -21.91
C PHE A 522 -14.60 14.49 -23.30
N ARG A 523 -15.43 14.45 -24.36
CA ARG A 523 -14.97 14.70 -25.73
C ARG A 523 -14.38 16.10 -25.90
N THR A 524 -15.01 17.10 -25.29
CA THR A 524 -14.51 18.49 -25.37
C THR A 524 -13.13 18.61 -24.72
N ALA A 525 -12.97 18.02 -23.53
CA ALA A 525 -11.71 18.04 -22.79
C ALA A 525 -10.59 17.28 -23.52
N VAL A 526 -10.86 16.06 -24.00
CA VAL A 526 -9.89 15.25 -24.76
C VAL A 526 -9.60 15.86 -26.14
N GLY A 527 -10.61 16.44 -26.79
CA GLY A 527 -10.48 17.11 -28.08
C GLY A 527 -9.60 18.37 -28.02
N ALA A 528 -9.64 19.11 -26.90
CA ALA A 528 -8.74 20.23 -26.66
C ALA A 528 -7.25 19.80 -26.59
N VAL A 529 -6.98 18.55 -26.20
CA VAL A 529 -5.62 17.98 -26.14
C VAL A 529 -5.17 17.44 -27.50
N ALA A 530 -6.06 16.77 -28.23
CA ALA A 530 -5.78 16.24 -29.57
C ALA A 530 -5.49 17.35 -30.61
N GLY A 531 -5.93 18.58 -30.32
CA GLY A 531 -5.87 19.73 -31.22
C GLY A 531 -4.93 20.85 -30.77
N LEU A 532 -3.68 20.55 -30.40
CA LEU A 532 -2.62 21.58 -30.35
C LEU A 532 -2.22 22.04 -31.77
N ARG A 533 -3.15 22.77 -32.41
CA ARG A 533 -2.95 24.00 -33.18
C ARG A 533 -3.97 24.99 -32.61
N SER A 534 -3.58 26.14 -32.07
CA SER A 534 -3.05 27.29 -32.83
C SER A 534 -1.84 26.99 -33.71
#